data_AF-A9HT94-F1
#
_entry.id   AF-A9HT94-F1
#
_cell.length_a   1.000
_cell.length_b   1.000
_cell.length_c   1.000
_cell.angle_alpha   90.00
_cell.angle_beta   90.00
_cell.angle_gamma   90.00
#
_symmetry.space_group_name_H-M   'P 1'
#
loop_
_entity.id
_entity.type
_entity.pdbx_description
1 polymer ?
#
loop_
_entity_poly.entity_id
_entity_poly.type
_entity_poly.pdbx_seq_one_letter_code
_entity_poly.pdbx_strand_id
1 'polypeptide(L)'
;MRFKKWDRHPFNDTSRKRAALRRKQQRERDSAPLLAAFIAEQQPDEDAVMESRAETWARQQQASRDRRARIWRDVRRQVEALPDPVRRAVLDHWNTHRWFPGDPLYLSDVLRALVEGRLYEQDGKIVSPPYRPWNRKDQIEEDVPSSPYQLSAFPLSKSGG
;
A
#
# COMPACT_ATOMS: atom_id res chain seq x y z
N MET A 1 -3.28 -1.84 19.91
CA MET A 1 -2.46 -1.68 18.69
C MET A 1 -3.11 -0.63 17.80
N ARG A 2 -2.41 0.48 17.52
CA ARG A 2 -2.98 1.63 16.81
C ARG A 2 -3.46 1.24 15.40
N PHE A 3 -4.68 1.62 15.04
CA PHE A 3 -5.23 1.39 13.71
C PHE A 3 -6.09 2.59 13.32
N LYS A 4 -5.75 3.23 12.20
CA LYS A 4 -6.55 4.34 11.67
C LYS A 4 -7.60 3.79 10.71
N LYS A 5 -8.87 4.06 11.02
CA LYS A 5 -9.99 3.74 10.14
C LYS A 5 -9.81 4.49 8.81
N TRP A 6 -10.08 3.81 7.70
CA TRP A 6 -10.10 4.43 6.38
C TRP A 6 -11.41 5.19 6.16
N ASP A 7 -11.29 6.47 5.81
CA ASP A 7 -12.41 7.34 5.53
C ASP A 7 -13.09 7.00 4.20
N ARG A 8 -14.39 7.26 4.12
CA ARG A 8 -15.16 7.05 2.90
C ARG A 8 -15.29 8.39 2.17
N HIS A 9 -14.90 8.38 0.91
CA HIS A 9 -15.06 9.53 0.03
C HIS A 9 -16.05 9.14 -1.08
N PRO A 10 -17.22 9.80 -1.17
CA PRO A 10 -18.17 9.54 -2.25
C PRO A 10 -17.60 10.03 -3.59
N PHE A 11 -18.04 9.41 -4.68
CA PHE A 11 -17.74 9.94 -6.01
C PHE A 11 -18.61 11.17 -6.26
N ASN A 12 -17.99 12.34 -6.33
CA ASN A 12 -18.70 13.57 -6.70
C ASN A 12 -18.61 13.78 -8.21
N ASP A 13 -19.74 13.72 -8.90
CA ASP A 13 -19.80 14.22 -10.27
C ASP A 13 -19.65 15.76 -10.24
N THR A 14 -18.78 16.28 -11.10
CA THR A 14 -18.46 17.71 -11.13
C THR A 14 -18.37 18.19 -12.56
N SER A 15 -18.71 19.45 -12.80
CA SER A 15 -18.54 20.12 -14.09
C SER A 15 -17.13 19.93 -14.67
N ARG A 16 -16.10 19.95 -13.80
CA ARG A 16 -14.71 19.71 -14.19
C ARG A 16 -14.46 18.31 -14.72
N LYS A 17 -15.07 17.26 -14.13
CA LYS A 17 -14.94 15.86 -14.58
C LYS A 17 -15.62 15.66 -15.93
N ARG A 18 -16.80 16.25 -16.13
CA ARG A 18 -17.53 16.23 -17.40
C ARG A 18 -16.78 16.99 -18.50
N ALA A 19 -16.27 18.19 -18.21
CA ALA A 19 -15.43 18.93 -19.15
C ALA A 19 -14.16 18.16 -19.54
N ALA A 20 -13.55 17.43 -18.61
CA ALA A 20 -12.41 16.55 -18.91
C ALA A 20 -12.80 15.37 -19.81
N LEU A 21 -14.00 14.81 -19.64
CA LEU A 21 -14.54 13.78 -20.55
C LEU A 21 -14.74 14.33 -21.96
N ARG A 22 -15.40 15.49 -22.11
CA ARG A 22 -15.56 16.16 -23.42
C ARG A 22 -14.24 16.38 -24.13
N ARG A 23 -13.22 16.87 -23.42
CA ARG A 23 -11.87 17.06 -23.98
C ARG A 23 -11.19 15.74 -24.35
N LYS A 24 -11.47 14.65 -23.65
CA LYS A 24 -10.99 13.31 -24.02
C LYS A 24 -11.68 12.85 -25.31
N GLN A 25 -13.00 12.92 -25.36
CA GLN A 25 -13.80 12.54 -26.52
C GLN A 25 -13.45 13.37 -27.76
N GLN A 26 -13.22 14.68 -27.60
CA GLN A 26 -12.75 15.55 -28.67
C GLN A 26 -11.39 15.10 -29.21
N ARG A 27 -10.41 14.86 -28.33
CA ARG A 27 -9.08 14.36 -28.74
C ARG A 27 -9.15 13.02 -29.46
N GLU A 28 -10.06 12.14 -29.07
CA GLU A 28 -10.27 10.85 -29.76
C GLU A 28 -10.78 11.08 -31.19
N ARG A 29 -11.76 11.99 -31.39
CA ARG A 29 -12.26 12.35 -32.73
C ARG A 29 -11.19 13.02 -33.59
N ASP A 30 -10.44 13.94 -33.01
CA ASP A 30 -9.36 14.68 -33.69
C ASP A 30 -8.21 13.76 -34.11
N SER A 31 -7.99 12.67 -33.38
CA SER A 31 -6.93 11.70 -33.69
C SER A 31 -7.20 10.86 -34.94
N ALA A 32 -8.48 10.73 -35.33
CA ALA A 32 -8.89 10.00 -36.53
C ALA A 32 -10.00 10.77 -37.28
N PRO A 33 -9.65 11.89 -37.96
CA PRO A 33 -10.64 12.80 -38.56
C PRO A 33 -11.57 12.13 -39.57
N LEU A 34 -11.05 11.19 -40.38
CA LEU A 34 -11.83 10.44 -41.36
C LEU A 34 -12.91 9.55 -40.72
N LEU A 35 -12.72 9.16 -39.46
CA LEU A 35 -13.63 8.33 -38.68
C LEU A 35 -14.36 9.12 -37.59
N ALA A 36 -14.23 10.46 -37.55
CA ALA A 36 -14.70 11.27 -36.44
C ALA A 36 -16.22 11.11 -36.18
N ALA A 37 -17.03 10.99 -37.24
CA ALA A 37 -18.47 10.77 -37.11
C ALA A 37 -18.79 9.39 -36.51
N PHE A 38 -18.12 8.34 -36.97
CA PHE A 38 -18.25 6.98 -36.43
C PHE A 38 -17.79 6.90 -34.97
N ILE A 39 -16.69 7.57 -34.63
CA ILE A 39 -16.19 7.65 -33.26
C ILE A 39 -17.18 8.39 -32.36
N ALA A 40 -17.78 9.48 -32.84
CA ALA A 40 -18.78 10.23 -32.09
C ALA A 40 -20.02 9.38 -31.78
N GLU A 41 -20.47 8.56 -32.73
CA GLU A 41 -21.62 7.66 -32.54
C GLU A 41 -21.35 6.56 -31.51
N GLN A 42 -20.10 6.05 -31.46
CA GLN A 42 -19.67 5.04 -30.49
C GLN A 42 -19.37 5.63 -29.10
N GLN A 43 -19.24 6.96 -28.98
CA GLN A 43 -18.88 7.58 -27.72
C GLN A 43 -20.07 7.55 -26.75
N PRO A 44 -19.85 7.07 -25.51
CA PRO A 44 -20.91 6.99 -24.53
C PRO A 44 -21.35 8.38 -24.06
N ASP A 45 -22.61 8.48 -23.67
CA ASP A 45 -23.17 9.67 -23.04
C ASP A 45 -22.46 10.02 -21.72
N GLU A 46 -22.42 11.31 -21.39
CA GLU A 46 -21.73 11.81 -20.21
C GLU A 46 -22.31 11.28 -18.90
N ASP A 47 -23.63 11.19 -18.80
CA ASP A 47 -24.30 10.70 -17.59
C ASP A 47 -23.95 9.23 -17.36
N ALA A 48 -24.04 8.42 -18.42
CA ALA A 48 -23.67 7.00 -18.38
C ALA A 48 -22.20 6.79 -17.97
N VAL A 49 -21.27 7.64 -18.45
CA VAL A 49 -19.87 7.55 -18.05
C VAL A 49 -19.67 7.96 -16.58
N MET A 50 -20.35 9.01 -16.11
CA MET A 50 -20.22 9.43 -14.71
C MET A 50 -20.80 8.39 -13.75
N GLU A 51 -21.92 7.76 -14.11
CA GLU A 51 -22.52 6.66 -13.36
C GLU A 51 -21.56 5.46 -13.29
N SER A 52 -21.05 4.99 -14.43
CA SER A 52 -20.09 3.88 -14.48
C SER A 52 -18.82 4.16 -13.66
N ARG A 53 -18.35 5.41 -13.65
CA ARG A 53 -17.22 5.85 -12.81
C ARG A 53 -17.58 5.82 -11.33
N ALA A 54 -18.79 6.22 -10.96
CA ALA A 54 -19.26 6.18 -9.58
C ALA A 54 -19.34 4.73 -9.06
N GLU A 55 -19.89 3.82 -9.84
CA GLU A 55 -19.93 2.38 -9.51
C GLU A 55 -18.53 1.78 -9.37
N THR A 56 -17.65 2.09 -10.32
CA THR A 56 -16.26 1.62 -10.30
C THR A 56 -15.52 2.17 -9.09
N TRP A 57 -15.72 3.44 -8.75
CA TRP A 57 -15.17 4.05 -7.55
C TRP A 57 -15.66 3.34 -6.28
N ALA A 58 -16.96 3.05 -6.17
CA ALA A 58 -17.52 2.34 -5.03
C ALA A 58 -16.91 0.93 -4.88
N ARG A 59 -16.79 0.18 -5.98
CA ARG A 59 -16.15 -1.14 -5.99
C ARG A 59 -14.68 -1.07 -5.57
N GLN A 60 -13.91 -0.11 -6.10
CA GLN A 60 -12.50 0.07 -5.75
C GLN A 60 -12.30 0.46 -4.28
N GLN A 61 -13.16 1.33 -3.76
CA GLN A 61 -13.15 1.71 -2.35
C GLN A 61 -13.40 0.50 -1.45
N GLN A 62 -14.36 -0.35 -1.80
CA GLN A 62 -14.66 -1.57 -1.06
C GLN A 62 -13.49 -2.57 -1.14
N ALA A 63 -12.98 -2.85 -2.34
CA ALA A 63 -11.84 -3.76 -2.54
C ALA A 63 -10.59 -3.30 -1.76
N SER A 64 -10.30 -2.00 -1.75
CA SER A 64 -9.18 -1.43 -0.99
C SER A 64 -9.35 -1.63 0.51
N ARG A 65 -10.57 -1.47 1.03
CA ARG A 65 -10.90 -1.70 2.45
C ARG A 65 -10.75 -3.18 2.83
N ASP A 66 -11.23 -4.08 1.97
CA ASP A 66 -11.12 -5.52 2.21
C ASP A 66 -9.66 -5.98 2.18
N ARG A 67 -8.86 -5.45 1.24
CA ARG A 67 -7.41 -5.65 1.22
C ARG A 67 -6.76 -5.17 2.51
N ARG A 68 -7.03 -3.96 2.97
CA ARG A 68 -6.49 -3.43 4.24
C ARG A 68 -6.90 -4.27 5.44
N ALA A 69 -8.16 -4.70 5.50
CA ALA A 69 -8.66 -5.53 6.60
C ALA A 69 -7.97 -6.91 6.62
N ARG A 70 -7.74 -7.52 5.45
CA ARG A 70 -6.96 -8.76 5.33
C ARG A 70 -5.54 -8.58 5.82
N ILE A 71 -4.81 -7.59 5.29
CA ILE A 71 -3.43 -7.28 5.70
C ILE A 71 -3.37 -7.02 7.20
N TRP A 72 -4.34 -6.28 7.76
CA TRP A 72 -4.37 -6.03 9.20
C TRP A 72 -4.51 -7.31 10.03
N ARG A 73 -5.40 -8.23 9.64
CA ARG A 73 -5.53 -9.53 10.32
C ARG A 73 -4.25 -10.34 10.21
N ASP A 74 -3.60 -10.32 9.05
CA ASP A 74 -2.38 -11.08 8.78
C ASP A 74 -1.21 -10.54 9.61
N VAL A 75 -0.98 -9.23 9.56
CA VAL A 75 0.05 -8.53 10.33
C VAL A 75 -0.15 -8.74 11.84
N ARG A 76 -1.39 -8.72 12.34
CA ARG A 76 -1.65 -9.03 13.75
C ARG A 76 -1.24 -10.45 14.12
N ARG A 77 -1.59 -11.45 13.30
CA ARG A 77 -1.14 -12.84 13.53
C ARG A 77 0.38 -12.94 13.52
N GLN A 78 1.05 -12.21 12.63
CA GLN A 78 2.50 -12.19 12.56
C GLN A 78 3.14 -11.57 13.80
N VAL A 79 2.61 -10.44 14.30
CA VAL A 79 3.09 -9.81 15.54
C VAL A 79 2.93 -10.75 16.73
N GLU A 80 1.82 -11.47 16.83
CA GLU A 80 1.60 -12.44 17.91
C GLU A 80 2.54 -13.65 17.84
N ALA A 81 3.04 -14.00 16.66
CA ALA A 81 4.00 -15.08 16.47
C ALA A 81 5.46 -14.67 16.78
N LEU A 82 5.74 -13.38 16.99
CA LEU A 82 7.09 -12.91 17.34
C LEU A 82 7.44 -13.25 18.79
N PRO A 83 8.72 -13.52 19.09
CA PRO A 83 9.19 -13.66 20.47
C PRO A 83 8.89 -12.42 21.31
N ASP A 84 8.60 -12.63 22.59
CA ASP A 84 8.17 -11.59 23.55
C ASP A 84 9.00 -10.30 23.58
N PRO A 85 10.35 -10.31 23.57
CA PRO A 85 11.13 -9.07 23.55
C PRO A 85 10.88 -8.27 22.27
N VAL A 86 10.88 -8.93 21.12
CA VAL A 86 10.65 -8.29 19.81
C VAL A 86 9.22 -7.83 19.66
N ARG A 87 8.25 -8.67 20.05
CA ARG A 87 6.84 -8.32 20.02
C ARG A 87 6.58 -7.03 20.79
N ARG A 88 7.15 -6.89 21.99
CA ARG A 88 7.04 -5.66 22.80
C ARG A 88 7.69 -4.47 22.11
N ALA A 89 8.90 -4.61 21.60
CA ALA A 89 9.61 -3.53 20.88
C ALA A 89 8.83 -3.06 19.63
N VAL A 90 8.29 -4.00 18.84
CA VAL A 90 7.47 -3.70 17.65
C VAL A 90 6.19 -2.98 18.04
N LEU A 91 5.48 -3.46 19.06
CA LEU A 91 4.25 -2.84 19.51
C LEU A 91 4.49 -1.44 20.09
N ASP A 92 5.55 -1.26 20.86
CA ASP A 92 5.93 0.05 21.39
C ASP A 92 6.26 1.02 20.25
N HIS A 93 7.15 0.61 19.34
CA HIS A 93 7.50 1.38 18.15
C HIS A 93 6.24 1.75 17.34
N TRP A 94 5.34 0.80 17.09
CA TRP A 94 4.12 1.03 16.33
C TRP A 94 3.15 2.02 17.00
N ASN A 95 2.98 1.93 18.31
CA ASN A 95 2.02 2.73 19.06
C ASN A 95 2.54 4.14 19.36
N THR A 96 3.85 4.30 19.57
CA THR A 96 4.48 5.59 19.94
C THR A 96 4.91 6.41 18.71
N HIS A 97 5.21 5.77 17.58
CA HIS A 97 5.74 6.47 16.41
C HIS A 97 4.68 7.38 15.76
N ARG A 98 4.75 8.67 16.09
CA ARG A 98 3.81 9.72 15.66
C ARG A 98 3.68 9.84 14.14
N TRP A 99 4.76 9.60 13.41
CA TRP A 99 4.81 9.81 11.95
C TRP A 99 4.15 8.69 11.14
N PHE A 100 3.85 7.54 11.76
CA PHE A 100 3.15 6.48 11.03
C PHE A 100 1.65 6.72 11.00
N PRO A 101 1.00 6.55 9.83
CA PRO A 101 -0.42 6.88 9.65
C PRO A 101 -1.38 5.89 10.34
N GLY A 102 -0.86 4.88 11.06
CA GLY A 102 -1.68 3.79 11.62
C GLY A 102 -2.24 2.86 10.53
N ASP A 103 -1.57 2.80 9.38
CA ASP A 103 -1.94 1.99 8.22
C ASP A 103 -1.30 0.59 8.31
N PRO A 104 -2.08 -0.51 8.15
CA PRO A 104 -1.56 -1.88 8.19
C PRO A 104 -0.40 -2.14 7.21
N LEU A 105 -0.31 -1.40 6.09
CA LEU A 105 0.79 -1.56 5.13
C LEU A 105 2.15 -1.20 5.74
N TYR A 106 2.24 -0.07 6.45
CA TYR A 106 3.50 0.36 7.07
C TYR A 106 4.00 -0.64 8.10
N LEU A 107 3.08 -1.19 8.90
CA LEU A 107 3.47 -2.22 9.84
C LEU A 107 3.90 -3.52 9.14
N SER A 108 3.24 -3.89 8.04
CA SER A 108 3.68 -5.03 7.24
C SER A 108 5.09 -4.84 6.69
N ASP A 109 5.47 -3.61 6.34
CA ASP A 109 6.82 -3.29 5.88
C ASP A 109 7.84 -3.31 7.02
N VAL A 110 7.47 -2.87 8.24
CA VAL A 110 8.32 -3.01 9.43
C VAL A 110 8.58 -4.49 9.74
N LEU A 111 7.54 -5.32 9.73
CA LEU A 111 7.68 -6.77 9.92
C LEU A 111 8.56 -7.39 8.83
N ARG A 112 8.34 -7.02 7.56
CA ARG A 112 9.18 -7.47 6.45
C ARG A 112 10.64 -7.06 6.66
N ALA A 113 10.89 -5.83 7.10
CA ALA A 113 12.24 -5.34 7.35
C ALA A 113 12.92 -6.05 8.52
N LEU A 114 12.18 -6.44 9.58
CA LEU A 114 12.69 -7.28 10.66
C LEU A 114 13.10 -8.66 10.16
N VAL A 115 12.24 -9.25 9.33
CA VAL A 115 12.46 -10.55 8.72
C VAL A 115 13.69 -10.54 7.78
N GLU A 116 13.83 -9.48 6.98
CA GLU A 116 14.97 -9.30 6.08
C GLU A 116 16.26 -8.86 6.81
N GLY A 117 16.22 -8.68 8.13
CA GLY A 117 17.36 -8.21 8.93
C GLY A 117 17.73 -6.74 8.69
N ARG A 118 16.88 -5.98 7.97
CA ARG A 118 16.99 -4.53 7.79
C ARG A 118 16.58 -3.75 9.03
N LEU A 119 15.87 -4.39 9.95
CA LEU A 119 15.58 -3.90 11.29
C LEU A 119 15.89 -5.03 12.27
N TYR A 120 16.24 -4.70 13.50
CA TYR A 120 16.35 -5.66 14.59
C TYR A 120 15.92 -5.01 15.89
N GLU A 121 15.68 -5.85 16.89
CA GLU A 121 15.41 -5.40 18.25
C GLU A 121 16.74 -5.27 18.99
N GLN A 122 16.94 -4.12 19.64
CA GLN A 122 18.06 -3.81 20.51
C GLN A 122 17.56 -2.98 21.68
N ASP A 123 17.83 -3.42 22.91
CA ASP A 123 17.46 -2.74 24.16
C ASP A 123 15.97 -2.35 24.23
N GLY A 124 15.09 -3.22 23.74
CA GLY A 124 13.64 -3.01 23.71
C GLY A 124 13.16 -2.06 22.61
N LYS A 125 14.03 -1.67 21.66
CA LYS A 125 13.71 -0.75 20.58
C LYS A 125 13.98 -1.38 19.22
N ILE A 126 13.15 -0.99 18.24
CA ILE A 126 13.39 -1.33 16.84
C ILE A 126 14.40 -0.34 16.26
N VAL A 127 15.54 -0.86 15.84
CA VAL A 127 16.63 -0.08 15.26
C VAL A 127 16.94 -0.57 13.85
N SER A 128 17.36 0.36 13.00
CA SER A 128 18.00 0.02 11.73
C SER A 128 19.47 -0.29 12.01
N PRO A 129 20.09 -1.23 11.28
CA PRO A 129 21.53 -1.34 11.24
C PRO A 129 22.16 0.01 10.95
N PRO A 130 23.34 0.29 11.55
CA PRO A 130 24.08 1.51 11.26
C PRO A 130 24.24 1.64 9.75
N TYR A 131 24.08 2.87 9.27
CA TYR A 131 24.10 3.22 7.86
C TYR A 131 25.25 2.51 7.12
N ARG A 132 24.89 1.61 6.19
CA ARG A 132 25.86 1.01 5.25
C ARG A 132 25.91 1.89 4.00
N PRO A 133 27.03 2.56 3.70
CA PRO A 133 27.18 3.24 2.42
C PRO A 133 27.14 2.19 1.30
N TRP A 134 26.46 2.52 0.20
CA TRP A 134 26.24 1.68 -1.00
C TRP A 134 27.52 1.20 -1.72
N ASN A 135 28.71 1.65 -1.29
CA ASN A 135 29.99 1.45 -1.97
C ASN A 135 31.02 0.67 -1.13
N ARG A 136 30.65 -0.45 -0.48
CA ARG A 136 31.65 -1.32 0.15
C ARG A 136 31.26 -2.80 0.00
N LYS A 137 31.79 -3.45 -1.04
CA LYS A 137 31.55 -4.87 -1.36
C LYS A 137 32.45 -5.83 -0.57
N ASP A 138 33.41 -5.31 0.19
CA ASP A 138 34.57 -6.06 0.66
C ASP A 138 34.50 -6.48 2.14
N GLN A 139 33.34 -6.36 2.78
CA GLN A 139 33.10 -6.80 4.16
C GLN A 139 31.78 -7.58 4.22
N ILE A 140 31.82 -8.76 3.60
CA ILE A 140 30.82 -9.82 3.70
C ILE A 140 31.47 -10.86 4.62
N GLU A 141 30.79 -11.27 5.69
CA GLU A 141 31.33 -12.04 6.85
C GLU A 141 32.16 -11.13 7.77
N GLU A 142 31.71 -10.65 8.93
CA GLU A 142 31.63 -11.46 10.16
C GLU A 142 30.66 -10.88 11.22
N ASP A 143 30.06 -9.70 11.04
CA ASP A 143 29.51 -8.94 12.19
C ASP A 143 28.03 -8.56 12.09
N VAL A 144 27.25 -9.26 11.25
CA VAL A 144 25.79 -9.13 11.28
C VAL A 144 25.25 -10.26 12.17
N PRO A 145 24.58 -9.96 13.29
CA PRO A 145 23.82 -10.98 14.00
C PRO A 145 22.84 -11.55 12.99
N SER A 146 23.07 -12.79 12.55
CA SER A 146 22.11 -13.53 11.74
C SER A 146 20.76 -13.37 12.39
N SER A 147 19.77 -12.83 11.66
CA SER A 147 18.45 -12.56 12.21
C SER A 147 17.97 -13.84 12.91
N PRO A 148 17.81 -13.84 14.25
CA PRO A 148 17.50 -15.06 14.99
C PRO A 148 16.08 -15.56 14.72
N TYR A 149 15.29 -14.81 13.94
CA TYR A 149 13.90 -15.09 13.62
C TYR A 149 13.82 -15.88 12.31
N GLN A 150 14.09 -17.19 12.37
CA GLN A 150 13.86 -18.09 11.24
C GLN A 150 12.35 -18.26 10.97
N LEU A 151 11.95 -17.91 9.75
CA LEU A 151 10.61 -18.01 9.18
C LEU A 151 10.26 -19.45 8.79
N SER A 152 9.54 -20.20 9.61
CA SER A 152 8.84 -21.39 9.12
C SER A 152 7.36 -21.14 8.74
N ALA A 153 6.85 -19.90 8.86
CA ALA A 153 5.39 -19.67 8.84
C ALA A 153 4.87 -18.46 8.02
N PHE A 154 5.66 -17.85 7.13
CA PHE A 154 5.24 -16.61 6.45
C PHE A 154 5.05 -16.79 4.94
N PRO A 155 3.81 -16.96 4.43
CA PRO A 155 3.55 -16.79 3.01
C PRO A 155 3.69 -15.30 2.66
N LEU A 156 4.74 -14.98 1.90
CA LEU A 156 4.96 -13.67 1.30
C LEU A 156 3.78 -13.35 0.37
N SER A 157 2.82 -12.58 0.86
CA SER A 157 1.81 -11.94 0.01
C SER A 157 2.54 -10.97 -0.93
N LYS A 158 2.81 -11.42 -2.17
CA LYS A 158 3.33 -10.58 -3.25
C LYS A 158 2.47 -9.31 -3.34
N SER A 159 3.04 -8.16 -3.01
CA SER A 159 2.45 -6.88 -3.34
C SER A 159 2.61 -6.67 -4.84
N GLY A 160 1.67 -7.20 -5.63
CA GLY A 160 1.47 -6.79 -7.02
C GLY A 160 0.98 -5.34 -7.04
N GLY A 161 1.59 -4.55 -7.92
CA GLY A 161 1.41 -3.09 -8.07
C GLY A 161 0.06 -2.66 -8.63
#